data_AF-A0A351ZTV6-F1
#
_entry.id   AF-A0A351ZTV6-F1
#
_cell.length_a   1.000
_cell.length_b   1.000
_cell.length_c   1.000
_cell.angle_alpha   90.00
_cell.angle_beta   90.00
_cell.angle_gamma   90.00
#
_symmetry.space_group_name_H-M   'P 1'
#
loop_
_entity.id
_entity.type
_entity.pdbx_description
1 polymer ?
#
loop_
_entity_poly.entity_id
_entity_poly.type
_entity_poly.pdbx_seq_one_letter_code
_entity_poly.pdbx_strand_id
1 'polypeptide(L)'
;MLTRFCLLLALLSSPAIAGEVALVLEQTVADAPFRLGSIYPGERPGSFYRPDVLRYYISKITIHHDGTKSTHLPDLYLLVDAKELQRYPLGNLDIGSVDSISFYIGVDKARNHLDPATYPDWHPLALKVPSMHWGWAAGYRFVTYEGHAGTSADKLTAGFQIHTLDNSLYTRVAVKASSTSTAFGADIPLRADYGKLLAGLDVSMGLVMHGSTDEAVTLMQNIGSKVYSPGVTASVNADESSASTLWPNPASDVIQLPEGIAAAHVVDASGREVLHSAGTLDGGLLSVSTLATGTYHVAMRRADGELRYAPLVIVR
;
A
#
# COMPACT_ATOMS: atom_id res chain seq x y z
N MET A 1 21.52 -37.53 44.69
CA MET A 1 21.90 -36.29 43.98
C MET A 1 21.10 -36.23 42.68
N LEU A 2 19.97 -35.51 42.65
CA LEU A 2 19.22 -35.23 41.43
C LEU A 2 19.50 -33.79 41.03
N THR A 3 20.26 -33.60 39.95
CA THR A 3 20.55 -32.31 39.36
C THR A 3 19.31 -31.82 38.62
N ARG A 4 18.61 -30.82 39.17
CA ARG A 4 17.49 -30.15 38.48
C ARG A 4 18.07 -29.26 37.38
N PHE A 5 17.78 -29.61 36.13
CA PHE A 5 18.05 -28.78 34.96
C PHE A 5 16.96 -27.70 34.89
N CYS A 6 17.29 -26.46 35.21
CA CYS A 6 16.40 -25.31 35.04
C CYS A 6 16.54 -24.83 33.59
N LEU A 7 15.54 -25.12 32.76
CA LEU A 7 15.47 -24.62 31.39
C LEU A 7 15.09 -23.12 31.46
N LEU A 8 16.07 -22.25 31.27
CA LEU A 8 15.86 -20.81 31.19
C LEU A 8 15.25 -20.51 29.81
N LEU A 9 13.93 -20.31 29.77
CA LEU A 9 13.24 -19.88 28.56
C LEU A 9 13.57 -18.40 28.34
N ALA A 10 14.54 -18.12 27.46
CA ALA A 10 14.84 -16.76 27.04
C ALA A 10 13.66 -16.23 26.21
N LEU A 11 12.85 -15.35 26.81
CA LEU A 11 11.90 -14.52 26.09
C LEU A 11 12.71 -13.60 25.17
N LEU A 12 12.78 -13.95 23.88
CA LEU A 12 13.24 -13.07 22.83
C LEU A 12 12.24 -11.90 22.76
N SER A 13 12.53 -10.82 23.48
CA SER A 13 11.88 -9.55 23.25
C SER A 13 12.30 -9.06 21.87
N SER A 14 11.39 -9.06 20.91
CA SER A 14 11.59 -8.34 19.65
C SER A 14 12.00 -6.90 19.99
N PRO A 15 13.07 -6.35 19.37
CA PRO A 15 13.43 -4.97 19.60
C PRO A 15 12.23 -4.09 19.26
N ALA A 16 11.77 -3.32 20.24
CA ALA A 16 10.70 -2.37 20.01
C ALA A 16 11.19 -1.35 18.98
N ILE A 17 10.41 -1.16 17.92
CA ILE A 17 10.69 -0.14 16.93
C ILE A 17 10.15 1.16 17.54
N ALA A 18 11.00 1.90 18.26
CA ALA A 18 10.75 3.31 18.50
C ALA A 18 11.10 4.05 17.21
N GLY A 19 10.08 4.36 16.41
CA GLY A 19 10.29 4.97 15.10
C GLY A 19 8.97 5.42 14.46
N GLU A 20 9.09 6.08 13.32
CA GLU A 20 7.91 6.48 12.55
C GLU A 20 7.17 5.23 12.07
N VAL A 21 5.92 5.10 12.50
CA VAL A 21 5.01 4.08 12.00
C VAL A 21 4.15 4.70 10.92
N ALA A 22 4.02 4.06 9.77
CA ALA A 22 3.14 4.53 8.69
C ALA A 22 2.19 3.42 8.21
N LEU A 23 0.97 3.81 7.82
CA LEU A 23 0.08 2.98 7.02
C LEU A 23 0.46 3.13 5.54
N VAL A 24 0.69 2.01 4.86
CA VAL A 24 0.95 2.00 3.41
C VAL A 24 -0.20 1.31 2.70
N LEU A 25 -0.74 1.95 1.67
CA LEU A 25 -1.84 1.39 0.88
C LEU A 25 -1.38 0.99 -0.52
N GLU A 26 -1.31 -0.31 -0.76
CA GLU A 26 -1.09 -0.86 -2.09
C GLU A 26 -2.41 -0.83 -2.88
N GLN A 27 -2.56 0.17 -3.75
CA GLN A 27 -3.79 0.31 -4.55
C GLN A 27 -3.82 -0.70 -5.69
N THR A 28 -4.85 -1.55 -5.74
CA THR A 28 -4.98 -2.56 -6.79
C THR A 28 -6.39 -2.67 -7.36
N VAL A 29 -6.52 -3.32 -8.51
CA VAL A 29 -7.76 -3.91 -9.02
C VAL A 29 -7.46 -5.36 -9.32
N ALA A 30 -8.06 -6.27 -8.56
CA ALA A 30 -7.51 -7.62 -8.44
C ALA A 30 -6.00 -7.51 -8.17
N ASP A 31 -5.15 -8.24 -8.89
CA ASP A 31 -3.71 -8.30 -8.63
C ASP A 31 -2.88 -7.26 -9.41
N ALA A 32 -3.52 -6.36 -10.16
CA ALA A 32 -2.84 -5.32 -10.93
C ALA A 32 -2.89 -3.96 -10.22
N PRO A 33 -1.88 -3.08 -10.39
CA PRO A 33 -1.92 -1.73 -9.84
C PRO A 33 -3.15 -0.94 -10.30
N PHE A 34 -3.82 -0.27 -9.36
CA PHE A 34 -4.88 0.67 -9.67
C PHE A 34 -4.28 2.00 -10.17
N ARG A 35 -4.92 2.60 -11.18
CA ARG A 35 -4.57 3.89 -11.75
C ARG A 35 -5.85 4.62 -12.15
N LEU A 36 -6.00 5.85 -11.68
CA LEU A 36 -7.04 6.74 -12.19
C LEU A 36 -6.85 6.97 -13.70
N GLY A 37 -7.95 7.09 -14.43
CA GLY A 37 -7.95 7.21 -15.88
C GLY A 37 -7.75 5.90 -16.65
N SER A 38 -7.45 4.79 -15.98
CA SER A 38 -7.40 3.46 -16.61
C SER A 38 -8.79 2.83 -16.69
N ILE A 39 -9.00 1.96 -17.69
CA ILE A 39 -10.29 1.29 -17.92
C ILE A 39 -10.26 -0.08 -17.25
N TYR A 40 -11.32 -0.38 -16.49
CA TYR A 40 -11.52 -1.63 -15.77
C TYR A 40 -12.82 -2.31 -16.18
N PRO A 41 -12.92 -3.65 -16.10
CA PRO A 41 -14.18 -4.35 -16.29
C PRO A 41 -15.15 -4.03 -15.15
N GLY A 42 -16.40 -3.74 -15.48
CA GLY A 42 -17.48 -3.53 -14.51
C GLY A 42 -18.13 -4.83 -14.06
N GLU A 43 -19.10 -4.73 -13.15
CA GLU A 43 -19.81 -5.88 -12.57
C GLU A 43 -20.52 -6.74 -13.62
N ARG A 44 -21.18 -6.09 -14.60
CA ARG A 44 -21.88 -6.79 -15.67
C ARG A 44 -20.87 -7.22 -16.75
N PRO A 45 -20.90 -8.47 -17.24
CA PRO A 45 -20.11 -8.86 -18.40
C PRO A 45 -20.33 -7.90 -19.59
N GLY A 46 -19.24 -7.41 -20.18
CA GLY A 46 -19.27 -6.41 -21.26
C GLY A 46 -19.47 -4.97 -20.80
N SER A 47 -19.54 -4.70 -19.50
CA SER A 47 -19.47 -3.35 -18.95
C SER A 47 -18.04 -2.96 -18.55
N PHE A 48 -17.77 -1.66 -18.58
CA PHE A 48 -16.47 -1.08 -18.28
C PHE A 48 -16.65 0.23 -17.51
N TYR A 49 -15.66 0.60 -16.71
CA TYR A 49 -15.60 1.89 -16.05
C TYR A 49 -14.16 2.44 -16.03
N ARG A 50 -14.05 3.77 -15.94
CA ARG A 50 -12.82 4.52 -15.79
C ARG A 50 -12.98 5.48 -14.61
N PRO A 51 -12.30 5.23 -13.48
CA PRO A 51 -12.35 6.11 -12.33
C PRO A 51 -11.48 7.35 -12.57
N ASP A 52 -12.03 8.53 -12.36
CA ASP A 52 -11.35 9.80 -12.54
C ASP A 52 -10.97 10.44 -11.19
N VAL A 53 -11.73 10.11 -10.12
CA VAL A 53 -11.48 10.54 -8.73
C VAL A 53 -11.73 9.39 -7.77
N LEU A 54 -10.82 9.18 -6.83
CA LEU A 54 -11.05 8.38 -5.62
C LEU A 54 -10.39 9.07 -4.42
N ARG A 55 -11.21 9.54 -3.49
CA ARG A 55 -10.78 10.12 -2.21
C ARG A 55 -11.62 9.60 -1.06
N TYR A 56 -11.05 9.33 0.10
CA TYR A 56 -11.84 8.91 1.26
C TYR A 56 -11.13 9.19 2.58
N TYR A 57 -11.92 9.24 3.65
CA TYR A 57 -11.39 9.45 4.99
C TYR A 57 -11.12 8.13 5.71
N ILE A 58 -9.99 8.05 6.39
CA ILE A 58 -9.70 7.05 7.42
C ILE A 58 -9.60 7.76 8.77
N SER A 59 -10.23 7.21 9.81
CA SER A 59 -10.16 7.75 11.17
C SER A 59 -10.27 6.63 12.23
N LYS A 60 -10.12 7.01 13.51
CA LYS A 60 -10.17 6.09 14.68
C LYS A 60 -9.28 4.86 14.51
N ILE A 61 -8.05 5.10 14.06
CA ILE A 61 -7.06 4.04 13.83
C ILE A 61 -6.66 3.41 15.17
N THR A 62 -6.65 2.08 15.22
CA THR A 62 -6.17 1.27 16.33
C THR A 62 -5.22 0.22 15.80
N ILE A 63 -4.01 0.19 16.34
CA ILE A 63 -3.00 -0.83 16.04
C ILE A 63 -2.97 -1.80 17.22
N HIS A 64 -3.22 -3.08 16.96
CA HIS A 64 -3.03 -4.15 17.94
C HIS A 64 -1.63 -4.73 17.73
N HIS A 65 -0.83 -4.78 18.78
CA HIS A 65 0.57 -5.16 18.71
C HIS A 65 1.05 -5.84 19.99
N ASP A 66 2.21 -6.48 19.90
CA ASP A 66 2.88 -7.16 21.00
C ASP A 66 1.96 -8.16 21.74
N GLY A 67 1.06 -8.82 20.99
CA GLY A 67 0.15 -9.86 21.47
C GLY A 67 -1.10 -9.35 22.19
N THR A 68 -0.97 -8.43 23.15
CA THR A 68 -2.11 -7.93 23.95
C THR A 68 -2.23 -6.41 24.01
N LYS A 69 -1.23 -5.67 23.50
CA LYS A 69 -1.26 -4.20 23.55
C LYS A 69 -2.10 -3.63 22.42
N SER A 70 -2.55 -2.40 22.60
CA SER A 70 -3.24 -1.65 21.57
C SER A 70 -2.90 -0.17 21.68
N THR A 71 -2.53 0.42 20.56
CA THR A 71 -2.30 1.86 20.43
C THR A 71 -3.47 2.47 19.67
N HIS A 72 -4.18 3.42 20.30
CA HIS A 72 -5.32 4.12 19.74
C HIS A 72 -4.91 5.52 19.27
N LEU A 73 -5.32 5.90 18.05
CA LEU A 73 -5.06 7.20 17.44
C LEU A 73 -6.40 7.90 17.15
N PRO A 74 -7.17 8.29 18.19
CA PRO A 74 -8.57 8.70 18.03
C PRO A 74 -8.76 10.08 17.39
N ASP A 75 -7.70 10.88 17.32
CA ASP A 75 -7.68 12.25 16.77
C ASP A 75 -6.87 12.36 15.47
N LEU A 76 -6.33 11.24 14.97
CA LEU A 76 -5.68 11.19 13.67
C LEU A 76 -6.73 10.92 12.58
N TYR A 77 -6.77 11.80 11.58
CA TYR A 77 -7.56 11.66 10.36
C TYR A 77 -6.59 11.54 9.20
N LEU A 78 -6.89 10.68 8.24
CA LEU A 78 -6.19 10.60 6.98
C LEU A 78 -7.19 10.92 5.87
N LEU A 79 -6.81 11.79 4.94
CA LEU A 79 -7.50 11.92 3.66
C LEU A 79 -6.68 11.13 2.65
N VAL A 80 -7.19 9.97 2.28
CA VAL A 80 -6.61 9.19 1.19
C VAL A 80 -7.03 9.83 -0.13
N ASP A 81 -6.05 10.16 -0.97
CA ASP A 81 -6.26 10.56 -2.36
C ASP A 81 -5.48 9.58 -3.24
N ALA A 82 -6.18 8.85 -4.11
CA ALA A 82 -5.58 7.84 -4.96
C ALA A 82 -4.54 8.41 -5.95
N LYS A 83 -4.49 9.74 -6.15
CA LYS A 83 -3.48 10.42 -6.98
C LYS A 83 -2.13 10.59 -6.30
N GLU A 84 -2.10 10.53 -4.97
CA GLU A 84 -0.93 10.89 -4.18
C GLU A 84 -0.10 9.67 -3.76
N LEU A 85 1.03 9.92 -3.08
CA LEU A 85 1.80 8.86 -2.45
C LEU A 85 0.98 8.18 -1.35
N GLN A 86 0.94 6.85 -1.37
CA GLN A 86 0.14 6.05 -0.44
C GLN A 86 0.91 5.61 0.80
N ARG A 87 1.56 6.55 1.46
CA ARG A 87 2.25 6.33 2.74
C ARG A 87 1.82 7.41 3.72
N TYR A 88 1.15 6.98 4.79
CA TYR A 88 0.52 7.86 5.77
C TYR A 88 1.16 7.68 7.15
N PRO A 89 2.03 8.61 7.59
CA PRO A 89 2.61 8.56 8.92
C PRO A 89 1.52 8.58 10.00
N LEU A 90 1.58 7.63 10.91
CA LEU A 90 0.72 7.48 12.08
C LEU A 90 1.33 8.09 13.34
N GLY A 91 2.62 8.41 13.28
CA GLY A 91 3.39 9.04 14.35
C GLY A 91 4.61 8.23 14.73
N ASN A 92 5.38 8.75 15.68
CA ASN A 92 6.47 8.02 16.32
C ASN A 92 5.88 7.17 17.45
N LEU A 93 5.78 5.86 17.24
CA LEU A 93 5.09 4.94 18.15
C LEU A 93 6.08 3.88 18.65
N ASP A 94 5.87 3.39 19.87
CA ASP A 94 6.65 2.30 20.44
C ASP A 94 5.91 0.97 20.20
N ILE A 95 6.13 0.38 19.02
CA ILE A 95 5.50 -0.88 18.61
C ILE A 95 6.56 -1.92 18.25
N GLY A 96 6.43 -3.15 18.76
CA GLY A 96 7.30 -4.27 18.40
C GLY A 96 6.76 -5.02 17.18
N SER A 97 5.76 -5.88 17.40
CA SER A 97 5.13 -6.68 16.34
C SER A 97 3.68 -6.30 16.12
N VAL A 98 3.32 -5.86 14.92
CA VAL A 98 1.93 -5.59 14.55
C VAL A 98 1.20 -6.92 14.33
N ASP A 99 0.05 -7.08 15.01
CA ASP A 99 -0.83 -8.24 14.90
C ASP A 99 -2.02 -7.95 13.98
N SER A 100 -2.58 -6.74 14.10
CA SER A 100 -3.67 -6.26 13.25
C SER A 100 -3.82 -4.74 13.34
N ILE A 101 -4.49 -4.17 12.35
CA ILE A 101 -4.91 -2.78 12.36
C ILE A 101 -6.42 -2.70 12.11
N SER A 102 -7.08 -1.80 12.82
CA SER A 102 -8.46 -1.45 12.55
C SER A 102 -8.64 0.05 12.50
N PHE A 103 -9.61 0.48 11.72
CA PHE A 103 -9.92 1.89 11.51
C PHE A 103 -11.34 2.00 10.99
N TYR A 104 -11.80 3.23 10.79
CA TYR A 104 -13.10 3.49 10.19
C TYR A 104 -12.94 4.31 8.92
N ILE A 105 -13.80 4.03 7.95
CA ILE A 105 -14.00 4.86 6.77
C ILE A 105 -15.02 5.94 7.12
N GLY A 106 -14.61 7.19 6.94
CA GLY A 106 -15.39 8.38 7.23
C GLY A 106 -14.87 9.22 8.39
N VAL A 107 -15.67 10.20 8.78
CA VAL A 107 -15.40 11.14 9.88
C VAL A 107 -16.35 10.85 11.03
N ASP A 108 -15.83 10.79 12.25
CA ASP A 108 -16.65 10.49 13.42
C ASP A 108 -17.74 11.55 13.64
N LYS A 109 -18.89 11.12 14.21
CA LYS A 109 -20.08 11.96 14.38
C LYS A 109 -19.82 13.28 15.10
N ALA A 110 -18.86 13.34 16.03
CA ALA A 110 -18.56 14.58 16.76
C ALA A 110 -17.91 15.64 15.87
N ARG A 111 -17.28 15.24 14.76
CA ARG A 111 -16.59 16.14 13.82
C ARG A 111 -17.27 16.27 12.46
N ASN A 112 -18.07 15.28 12.06
CA ASN A 112 -18.64 15.21 10.71
C ASN A 112 -19.48 16.45 10.30
N HIS A 113 -20.03 17.18 11.27
CA HIS A 113 -20.88 18.35 11.03
C HIS A 113 -20.24 19.67 11.49
N LEU A 114 -18.97 19.64 11.89
CA LEU A 114 -18.23 20.85 12.27
C LEU A 114 -17.75 21.61 11.05
N ASP A 115 -17.50 22.91 11.23
CA ASP A 115 -17.03 23.79 10.16
C ASP A 115 -15.60 23.45 9.72
N PRO A 116 -15.40 22.95 8.48
CA PRO A 116 -14.06 22.64 7.98
C PRO A 116 -13.14 23.88 7.93
N ALA A 117 -13.68 25.10 7.89
CA ALA A 117 -12.88 26.33 7.91
C ALA A 117 -12.22 26.61 9.27
N THR A 118 -12.59 25.86 10.31
CA THR A 118 -11.96 25.97 11.65
C THR A 118 -10.64 25.22 11.73
N TYR A 119 -10.36 24.31 10.79
CA TYR A 119 -9.10 23.59 10.72
C TYR A 119 -8.08 24.36 9.87
N PRO A 120 -6.78 24.29 10.20
CA PRO A 120 -5.73 24.84 9.34
C PRO A 120 -5.65 24.04 8.04
N ASP A 121 -5.26 24.68 6.93
CA ASP A 121 -5.32 24.11 5.56
C ASP A 121 -4.65 22.74 5.39
N TRP A 122 -3.58 22.48 6.15
CA TRP A 122 -2.85 21.20 6.14
C TRP A 122 -3.63 20.05 6.78
N HIS A 123 -4.60 20.35 7.65
CA HIS A 123 -5.37 19.32 8.36
C HIS A 123 -6.28 18.57 7.37
N PRO A 124 -6.40 17.23 7.44
CA PRO A 124 -7.21 16.47 6.49
C PRO A 124 -8.70 16.85 6.44
N LEU A 125 -9.25 17.34 7.55
CA LEU A 125 -10.63 17.83 7.65
C LEU A 125 -10.81 19.32 7.28
N ALA A 126 -9.74 20.03 6.90
CA ALA A 126 -9.88 21.40 6.43
C ALA A 126 -10.58 21.46 5.06
N LEU A 127 -10.94 22.67 4.60
CA LEU A 127 -11.47 22.88 3.26
C LEU A 127 -10.51 22.29 2.20
N LYS A 128 -11.05 21.51 1.25
CA LYS A 128 -10.30 20.86 0.17
C LYS A 128 -10.81 21.29 -1.20
N VAL A 129 -9.96 21.11 -2.20
CA VAL A 129 -10.30 21.28 -3.62
C VAL A 129 -9.90 20.01 -4.40
N PRO A 130 -10.84 19.34 -5.10
CA PRO A 130 -12.29 19.42 -4.91
C PRO A 130 -12.73 19.20 -3.46
N SER A 131 -13.88 19.76 -3.11
CA SER A 131 -14.41 19.73 -1.74
C SER A 131 -14.67 18.29 -1.28
N MET A 132 -14.31 18.01 -0.02
CA MET A 132 -14.68 16.77 0.67
C MET A 132 -15.83 17.01 1.68
N HIS A 133 -16.43 18.19 1.70
CA HIS A 133 -17.57 18.54 2.53
C HIS A 133 -18.81 18.80 1.65
N TRP A 134 -19.94 18.16 1.96
CA TRP A 134 -21.18 18.27 1.19
C TRP A 134 -22.07 19.41 1.70
N GLY A 135 -22.00 19.72 2.99
CA GLY A 135 -22.79 20.77 3.65
C GLY A 135 -23.19 20.35 5.05
N TRP A 136 -23.75 21.26 5.84
CA TRP A 136 -23.97 21.05 7.28
C TRP A 136 -24.77 19.80 7.63
N ALA A 137 -25.91 19.58 6.96
CA ALA A 137 -26.78 18.46 7.26
C ALA A 137 -26.15 17.10 6.92
N ALA A 138 -25.42 17.02 5.80
CA ALA A 138 -24.83 15.78 5.31
C ALA A 138 -23.43 15.51 5.88
N GLY A 139 -22.69 16.57 6.21
CA GLY A 139 -21.30 16.52 6.67
C GLY A 139 -20.28 16.29 5.55
N TYR A 140 -19.23 15.54 5.87
CA TYR A 140 -18.16 15.16 4.95
C TYR A 140 -18.61 14.04 4.00
N ARG A 141 -18.07 14.07 2.78
CA ARG A 141 -18.08 12.94 1.84
C ARG A 141 -17.12 11.88 2.38
N PHE A 142 -17.61 10.77 2.93
CA PHE A 142 -16.72 9.74 3.49
C PHE A 142 -15.88 9.06 2.42
N VAL A 143 -16.49 8.77 1.28
CA VAL A 143 -15.84 8.29 0.06
C VAL A 143 -16.34 9.15 -1.07
N THR A 144 -15.47 9.64 -1.93
CA THR A 144 -15.77 10.28 -3.20
C THR A 144 -15.20 9.41 -4.29
N TYR A 145 -16.07 8.75 -5.04
CA TYR A 145 -15.69 7.88 -6.15
C TYR A 145 -16.47 8.25 -7.40
N GLU A 146 -15.76 8.78 -8.38
CA GLU A 146 -16.35 9.34 -9.60
C GLU A 146 -15.61 8.86 -10.84
N GLY A 147 -16.33 8.79 -11.95
CA GLY A 147 -15.74 8.47 -13.23
C GLY A 147 -16.77 8.33 -14.33
N HIS A 148 -16.39 7.59 -15.37
CA HIS A 148 -17.24 7.30 -16.51
C HIS A 148 -17.34 5.79 -16.75
N ALA A 149 -18.44 5.35 -17.31
CA ALA A 149 -18.75 3.96 -17.56
C ALA A 149 -19.51 3.78 -18.88
N GLY A 150 -19.60 2.54 -19.33
CA GLY A 150 -20.31 2.17 -20.55
C GLY A 150 -20.31 0.67 -20.80
N THR A 151 -21.00 0.27 -21.86
CA THR A 151 -21.07 -1.12 -22.35
C THR A 151 -20.01 -1.43 -23.42
N SER A 152 -19.01 -0.57 -23.54
CA SER A 152 -17.84 -0.73 -24.41
C SER A 152 -16.68 0.07 -23.83
N ALA A 153 -15.47 -0.51 -23.83
CA ALA A 153 -14.27 0.14 -23.31
C ALA A 153 -13.95 1.46 -24.06
N ASP A 154 -14.20 1.52 -25.36
CA ASP A 154 -13.92 2.70 -26.18
C ASP A 154 -15.00 3.80 -26.06
N LYS A 155 -16.12 3.51 -25.37
CA LYS A 155 -17.26 4.43 -25.26
C LYS A 155 -17.81 4.47 -23.83
N LEU A 156 -17.07 5.13 -22.95
CA LEU A 156 -17.46 5.41 -21.57
C LEU A 156 -18.14 6.78 -21.48
N THR A 157 -19.44 6.81 -21.76
CA THR A 157 -20.22 8.08 -21.84
C THR A 157 -21.13 8.32 -20.64
N ALA A 158 -21.37 7.30 -19.81
CA ALA A 158 -22.25 7.43 -18.67
C ALA A 158 -21.43 7.79 -17.41
N GLY A 159 -21.69 8.95 -16.82
CA GLY A 159 -21.01 9.34 -15.58
C GLY A 159 -21.46 8.49 -14.38
N PHE A 160 -20.53 8.15 -13.50
CA PHE A 160 -20.85 7.63 -12.17
C PHE A 160 -20.27 8.51 -11.06
N GLN A 161 -21.00 8.64 -9.96
CA GLN A 161 -20.69 9.46 -8.80
C GLN A 161 -21.23 8.80 -7.53
N ILE A 162 -20.37 8.59 -6.53
CA ILE A 162 -20.77 8.11 -5.21
C ILE A 162 -20.05 8.95 -4.15
N HIS A 163 -20.79 9.51 -3.19
CA HIS A 163 -20.23 10.38 -2.13
C HIS A 163 -20.58 9.97 -0.68
N THR A 164 -20.88 8.68 -0.45
CA THR A 164 -21.46 8.04 0.75
C THR A 164 -21.42 8.85 2.07
N LEU A 165 -22.47 9.66 2.25
CA LEU A 165 -22.63 10.65 3.32
C LEU A 165 -23.23 10.02 4.58
N ASP A 166 -23.44 10.85 5.61
CA ASP A 166 -24.15 10.52 6.85
C ASP A 166 -23.42 9.60 7.86
N ASN A 167 -23.68 9.84 9.15
CA ASN A 167 -23.05 9.12 10.25
C ASN A 167 -23.41 7.62 10.27
N SER A 168 -24.56 7.22 9.73
CA SER A 168 -25.00 5.82 9.69
C SER A 168 -24.10 4.93 8.82
N LEU A 169 -23.38 5.54 7.86
CA LEU A 169 -22.46 4.83 6.97
C LEU A 169 -21.02 4.79 7.48
N TYR A 170 -20.75 5.30 8.68
CA TYR A 170 -19.43 5.24 9.30
C TYR A 170 -19.00 3.80 9.54
N THR A 171 -18.07 3.29 8.73
CA THR A 171 -17.87 1.85 8.55
C THR A 171 -16.52 1.40 9.11
N ARG A 172 -16.53 0.37 9.97
CA ARG A 172 -15.31 -0.21 10.51
C ARG A 172 -14.64 -1.16 9.51
N VAL A 173 -13.32 -1.06 9.41
CA VAL A 173 -12.42 -2.01 8.73
C VAL A 173 -11.49 -2.62 9.77
N ALA A 174 -11.23 -3.91 9.68
CA ALA A 174 -10.21 -4.59 10.48
C ALA A 174 -9.47 -5.63 9.66
N VAL A 175 -8.15 -5.56 9.69
CA VAL A 175 -7.28 -6.38 8.87
C VAL A 175 -6.18 -6.95 9.76
N LYS A 176 -5.99 -8.27 9.69
CA LYS A 176 -4.75 -8.88 10.22
C LYS A 176 -3.60 -8.37 9.37
N ALA A 177 -2.60 -7.79 9.99
CA ALA A 177 -1.52 -7.13 9.27
C ALA A 177 -0.25 -7.34 10.05
N SER A 178 0.86 -7.32 9.33
CA SER A 178 2.20 -7.28 9.91
C SER A 178 2.86 -5.98 9.46
N SER A 179 4.01 -5.67 10.04
CA SER A 179 4.80 -4.50 9.64
C SER A 179 6.10 -4.92 8.97
N THR A 180 6.61 -4.06 8.08
CA THR A 180 7.95 -4.16 7.50
C THR A 180 8.80 -3.05 8.09
N SER A 181 9.98 -3.39 8.62
CA SER A 181 10.92 -2.41 9.14
C SER A 181 11.44 -1.50 8.04
N THR A 182 11.59 -0.21 8.35
CA THR A 182 12.20 0.79 7.48
C THR A 182 13.44 1.37 8.16
N ALA A 183 14.18 2.23 7.46
CA ALA A 183 15.35 2.91 8.04
C ALA A 183 15.00 3.80 9.25
N PHE A 184 13.74 4.21 9.39
CA PHE A 184 13.30 5.20 10.39
C PHE A 184 12.16 4.71 11.30
N GLY A 185 11.72 3.46 11.11
CA GLY A 185 10.60 2.90 11.86
C GLY A 185 10.00 1.68 11.17
N ALA A 186 8.68 1.70 10.92
CA ALA A 186 7.97 0.57 10.36
C ALA A 186 6.78 1.00 9.48
N ASP A 187 6.57 0.27 8.39
CA ASP A 187 5.40 0.44 7.53
C ASP A 187 4.44 -0.74 7.74
N ILE A 188 3.14 -0.46 7.84
CA ILE A 188 2.06 -1.43 7.90
C ILE A 188 1.42 -1.47 6.51
N PRO A 189 1.83 -2.38 5.60
CA PRO A 189 1.25 -2.47 4.28
C PRO A 189 -0.12 -3.14 4.32
N LEU A 190 -1.11 -2.50 3.71
CA LEU A 190 -2.41 -3.08 3.40
C LEU A 190 -2.63 -3.01 1.90
N ARG A 191 -3.15 -4.10 1.32
CA ARG A 191 -3.68 -4.05 -0.03
C ARG A 191 -5.08 -3.47 0.00
N ALA A 192 -5.35 -2.54 -0.91
CA ALA A 192 -6.64 -1.92 -1.13
C ALA A 192 -7.11 -2.21 -2.57
N ASP A 193 -7.91 -3.27 -2.74
CA ASP A 193 -8.48 -3.68 -4.02
C ASP A 193 -9.71 -2.81 -4.34
N TYR A 194 -9.46 -1.67 -4.99
CA TYR A 194 -10.49 -0.69 -5.35
C TYR A 194 -11.48 -1.20 -6.40
N GLY A 195 -11.14 -2.30 -7.11
CA GLY A 195 -12.10 -3.00 -7.94
C GLY A 195 -13.30 -3.52 -7.15
N LYS A 196 -13.12 -3.79 -5.85
CA LYS A 196 -14.18 -4.29 -4.97
C LYS A 196 -15.16 -3.22 -4.51
N LEU A 197 -14.86 -1.92 -4.67
CA LEU A 197 -15.77 -0.83 -4.26
C LEU A 197 -17.13 -0.94 -4.96
N LEU A 198 -17.13 -1.28 -6.26
CA LEU A 198 -18.33 -1.41 -7.08
C LEU A 198 -18.87 -2.84 -7.16
N ALA A 199 -18.40 -3.76 -6.31
CA ALA A 199 -18.87 -5.14 -6.34
C ALA A 199 -20.40 -5.19 -6.11
N GLY A 200 -21.14 -5.75 -7.06
CA GLY A 200 -22.61 -5.77 -7.03
C GLY A 200 -23.29 -4.45 -7.39
N LEU A 201 -22.54 -3.45 -7.89
CA LEU A 201 -23.08 -2.17 -8.39
C LEU A 201 -22.88 -2.06 -9.90
N ASP A 202 -23.98 -2.02 -10.65
CA ASP A 202 -23.93 -1.83 -12.10
C ASP A 202 -23.89 -0.33 -12.45
N VAL A 203 -22.70 0.16 -12.79
CA VAL A 203 -22.49 1.55 -13.23
C VAL A 203 -22.58 1.73 -14.75
N SER A 204 -22.86 0.68 -15.53
CA SER A 204 -22.73 0.71 -17.00
C SER A 204 -23.60 1.75 -17.70
N MET A 205 -24.74 2.10 -17.10
CA MET A 205 -25.67 3.13 -17.57
C MET A 205 -25.56 4.45 -16.78
N GLY A 206 -24.49 4.58 -15.99
CA GLY A 206 -24.30 5.67 -15.04
C GLY A 206 -24.88 5.33 -13.68
N LEU A 207 -24.42 6.05 -12.67
CA LEU A 207 -24.87 5.90 -11.28
C LEU A 207 -24.66 7.23 -10.57
N VAL A 208 -25.70 7.83 -10.02
CA VAL A 208 -25.57 9.08 -9.25
C VAL A 208 -26.16 8.84 -7.87
N MET A 209 -25.29 8.78 -6.87
CA MET A 209 -25.70 8.58 -5.48
C MET A 209 -25.00 9.58 -4.54
N HIS A 210 -25.74 10.59 -4.12
CA HIS A 210 -25.30 11.68 -3.22
C HIS A 210 -25.97 11.55 -1.84
N GLY A 211 -26.06 10.33 -1.32
CA GLY A 211 -26.81 10.04 -0.11
C GLY A 211 -26.21 8.89 0.70
N SER A 212 -27.07 8.30 1.53
CA SER A 212 -26.69 7.27 2.51
C SER A 212 -27.53 5.98 2.42
N THR A 213 -28.31 5.81 1.36
CA THR A 213 -29.17 4.63 1.14
C THR A 213 -28.66 3.79 -0.04
N ASP A 214 -29.25 2.60 -0.22
CA ASP A 214 -29.13 1.79 -1.44
C ASP A 214 -27.66 1.56 -1.87
N GLU A 215 -27.25 2.06 -3.03
CA GLU A 215 -25.90 1.88 -3.56
C GLU A 215 -24.81 2.47 -2.66
N ALA A 216 -25.13 3.51 -1.87
CA ALA A 216 -24.20 4.04 -0.87
C ALA A 216 -23.95 3.04 0.26
N VAL A 217 -25.00 2.33 0.72
CA VAL A 217 -24.88 1.27 1.73
C VAL A 217 -24.04 0.13 1.16
N THR A 218 -24.31 -0.30 -0.08
CA THR A 218 -23.56 -1.38 -0.73
C THR A 218 -22.07 -1.03 -0.89
N LEU A 219 -21.73 0.19 -1.35
CA LEU A 219 -20.34 0.62 -1.46
C LEU A 219 -19.66 0.61 -0.09
N MET A 220 -20.33 1.10 0.96
CA MET A 220 -19.75 1.12 2.30
C MET A 220 -19.61 -0.28 2.92
N GLN A 221 -20.53 -1.20 2.62
CA GLN A 221 -20.35 -2.61 2.98
C GLN A 221 -19.16 -3.25 2.25
N ASN A 222 -18.98 -2.94 0.96
CA ASN A 222 -17.85 -3.42 0.18
C ASN A 222 -16.51 -2.91 0.73
N ILE A 223 -16.39 -1.62 1.05
CA ILE A 223 -15.15 -1.08 1.61
C ILE A 223 -14.84 -1.67 3.00
N GLY A 224 -15.88 -1.92 3.81
CA GLY A 224 -15.76 -2.54 5.12
C GLY A 224 -15.31 -4.00 5.11
N SER A 225 -15.65 -4.76 4.06
CA SER A 225 -15.55 -6.23 4.06
C SER A 225 -14.74 -6.86 2.93
N LYS A 226 -14.46 -6.14 1.84
CA LYS A 226 -13.86 -6.71 0.61
C LYS A 226 -12.64 -5.96 0.10
N VAL A 227 -12.53 -4.66 0.37
CA VAL A 227 -11.47 -3.82 -0.23
C VAL A 227 -10.11 -4.09 0.40
N TYR A 228 -10.06 -4.23 1.72
CA TYR A 228 -8.78 -4.33 2.43
C TYR A 228 -8.40 -5.76 2.77
N SER A 229 -7.15 -6.09 2.48
CA SER A 229 -6.51 -7.35 2.87
C SER A 229 -5.09 -7.07 3.39
N PRO A 230 -4.44 -8.04 4.06
CA PRO A 230 -3.04 -7.88 4.43
C PRO A 230 -2.20 -7.54 3.19
N GLY A 231 -1.33 -6.53 3.28
CA GLY A 231 -0.36 -6.23 2.24
C GLY A 231 0.82 -7.20 2.28
N VAL A 232 1.66 -7.17 1.25
CA VAL A 232 2.87 -7.98 1.23
C VAL A 232 3.87 -7.32 2.17
N THR A 233 4.09 -7.92 3.34
CA THR A 233 5.29 -7.58 4.09
C THR A 233 6.47 -8.18 3.34
N ALA A 234 7.48 -7.37 3.05
CA ALA A 234 8.79 -7.93 2.85
C ALA A 234 9.19 -8.52 4.20
N SER A 235 8.85 -9.78 4.41
CA SER A 235 9.55 -10.59 5.39
C SER A 235 10.98 -10.64 4.88
N VAL A 236 11.83 -9.78 5.44
CA VAL A 236 13.21 -10.22 5.68
C VAL A 236 13.05 -11.31 6.75
N ASN A 237 12.61 -12.50 6.34
CA ASN A 237 13.22 -13.65 6.95
C ASN A 237 14.70 -13.40 6.70
N ALA A 238 15.46 -13.21 7.77
CA ALA A 238 16.83 -13.65 7.77
C ALA A 238 16.88 -15.20 7.68
N ASP A 239 16.06 -15.79 6.79
CA ASP A 239 16.56 -16.89 6.01
C ASP A 239 17.49 -16.20 5.04
N GLU A 240 18.74 -16.59 5.06
CA GLU A 240 19.74 -16.12 4.12
C GLU A 240 19.12 -16.04 2.71
N SER A 241 18.68 -14.84 2.30
CA SER A 241 18.93 -14.40 0.94
C SER A 241 20.40 -14.71 0.80
N SER A 242 20.73 -15.71 0.00
CA SER A 242 22.11 -16.11 -0.24
C SER A 242 22.75 -14.93 -0.93
N ALA A 243 23.14 -13.93 -0.13
CA ALA A 243 23.76 -12.69 -0.54
C ALA A 243 24.99 -13.12 -1.27
N SER A 244 24.88 -13.12 -2.59
CA SER A 244 25.96 -13.60 -3.42
C SER A 244 26.95 -12.47 -3.50
N THR A 245 28.16 -12.71 -3.05
CA THR A 245 29.22 -11.71 -3.12
C THR A 245 29.61 -11.52 -4.58
N LEU A 246 29.31 -10.35 -5.13
CA LEU A 246 29.90 -9.90 -6.39
C LEU A 246 31.34 -9.48 -6.12
N TRP A 247 32.25 -9.87 -7.00
CA TRP A 247 33.65 -9.52 -6.89
C TRP A 247 34.21 -9.11 -8.26
N PRO A 248 35.01 -8.04 -8.37
CA PRO A 248 35.30 -7.06 -7.33
C PRO A 248 34.05 -6.22 -6.98
N ASN A 249 33.95 -5.80 -5.73
CA ASN A 249 32.97 -4.81 -5.27
C ASN A 249 33.57 -4.02 -4.09
N PRO A 250 33.92 -2.74 -4.26
CA PRO A 250 33.63 -1.89 -5.42
C PRO A 250 34.30 -2.33 -6.74
N ALA A 251 33.62 -2.10 -7.87
CA ALA A 251 34.05 -2.48 -9.22
C ALA A 251 34.34 -1.24 -10.08
N SER A 252 35.22 -1.39 -11.07
CA SER A 252 35.47 -0.34 -12.07
C SER A 252 34.87 -0.74 -13.43
N ASP A 253 35.33 -1.86 -14.01
CA ASP A 253 34.96 -2.23 -15.39
C ASP A 253 34.18 -3.55 -15.50
N VAL A 254 34.37 -4.48 -14.56
CA VAL A 254 33.79 -5.82 -14.59
C VAL A 254 33.43 -6.31 -13.20
N ILE A 255 32.45 -7.19 -13.13
CA ILE A 255 32.12 -8.00 -11.95
C ILE A 255 32.01 -9.48 -12.33
N GLN A 256 32.43 -10.35 -11.43
CA GLN A 256 32.26 -11.79 -11.52
C GLN A 256 30.88 -12.17 -10.98
N LEU A 257 30.08 -12.83 -11.80
CA LEU A 257 28.80 -13.40 -11.37
C LEU A 257 29.03 -14.78 -10.71
N PRO A 258 28.18 -15.18 -9.74
CA PRO A 258 28.16 -16.54 -9.22
C PRO A 258 27.88 -17.57 -10.31
N GLU A 259 28.26 -18.83 -10.07
CA GLU A 259 27.91 -19.92 -10.99
C GLU A 259 26.39 -20.15 -11.07
N GLY A 260 25.93 -20.61 -12.25
CA GLY A 260 24.53 -20.96 -12.46
C GLY A 260 23.56 -19.78 -12.62
N ILE A 261 24.07 -18.56 -12.86
CA ILE A 261 23.25 -17.41 -13.25
C ILE A 261 22.91 -17.48 -14.74
N ALA A 262 21.62 -17.45 -15.06
CA ALA A 262 21.06 -17.48 -16.41
C ALA A 262 20.74 -16.08 -16.97
N ALA A 263 20.54 -15.09 -16.09
CA ALA A 263 20.36 -13.69 -16.46
C ALA A 263 20.76 -12.76 -15.31
N ALA A 264 21.24 -11.56 -15.63
CA ALA A 264 21.55 -10.51 -14.66
C ALA A 264 21.00 -9.15 -15.12
N HIS A 265 20.38 -8.44 -14.19
CA HIS A 265 19.84 -7.09 -14.36
C HIS A 265 20.49 -6.17 -13.34
N VAL A 266 21.04 -5.04 -13.78
CA VAL A 266 21.57 -4.00 -12.89
C VAL A 266 20.58 -2.86 -12.86
N VAL A 267 20.19 -2.44 -11.66
CA VAL A 267 19.27 -1.33 -11.43
C VAL A 267 19.96 -0.22 -10.64
N ASP A 268 19.64 1.02 -10.98
CA ASP A 268 20.07 2.20 -10.21
C ASP A 268 19.25 2.37 -8.91
N ALA A 269 19.62 3.36 -8.10
CA ALA A 269 18.94 3.65 -6.82
C ALA A 269 17.45 4.05 -6.97
N SER A 270 16.99 4.38 -8.18
CA SER A 270 15.57 4.64 -8.47
C SER A 270 14.80 3.39 -8.91
N GLY A 271 15.46 2.23 -8.95
CA GLY A 271 14.89 0.96 -9.40
C GLY A 271 14.81 0.83 -10.92
N ARG A 272 15.40 1.76 -11.67
CA ARG A 272 15.43 1.71 -13.13
C ARG A 272 16.53 0.76 -13.59
N GLU A 273 16.20 -0.14 -14.49
CA GLU A 273 17.18 -1.01 -15.15
C GLU A 273 18.13 -0.18 -16.01
N VAL A 274 19.43 -0.30 -15.73
CA VAL A 274 20.51 0.41 -16.42
C VAL A 274 21.41 -0.54 -17.21
N LEU A 275 21.36 -1.84 -16.92
CA LEU A 275 22.08 -2.86 -17.66
C LEU A 275 21.34 -4.20 -17.57
N HIS A 276 21.31 -4.95 -18.67
CA HIS A 276 20.74 -6.28 -18.73
C HIS A 276 21.64 -7.21 -19.56
N SER A 277 21.83 -8.43 -19.07
CA SER A 277 22.52 -9.51 -19.76
C SER A 277 21.73 -10.81 -19.62
N ALA A 278 21.46 -11.49 -20.74
CA ALA A 278 20.75 -12.76 -20.79
C ALA A 278 21.50 -13.78 -21.68
N GLY A 279 21.55 -15.04 -21.23
CA GLY A 279 22.31 -16.14 -21.86
C GLY A 279 23.18 -16.86 -20.83
N THR A 280 23.76 -18.02 -21.18
CA THR A 280 24.59 -18.80 -20.24
C THR A 280 25.86 -18.03 -19.89
N LEU A 281 25.85 -17.32 -18.75
CA LEU A 281 26.99 -16.63 -18.16
C LEU A 281 27.69 -17.61 -17.21
N ASP A 282 28.24 -18.71 -17.75
CA ASP A 282 28.81 -19.82 -16.98
C ASP A 282 30.08 -19.39 -16.23
N GLY A 283 29.93 -18.87 -15.00
CA GLY A 283 31.01 -18.15 -14.30
C GLY A 283 31.44 -16.87 -15.03
N GLY A 284 30.52 -16.23 -15.74
CA GLY A 284 30.83 -15.14 -16.67
C GLY A 284 31.09 -13.80 -15.99
N LEU A 285 32.12 -13.09 -16.46
CA LEU A 285 32.31 -11.67 -16.17
C LEU A 285 31.19 -10.84 -16.80
N LEU A 286 30.54 -9.99 -16.03
CA LEU A 286 29.62 -8.96 -16.51
C LEU A 286 30.38 -7.64 -16.62
N SER A 287 30.38 -7.03 -17.81
CA SER A 287 30.95 -5.68 -17.97
C SER A 287 30.01 -4.64 -17.36
N VAL A 288 30.59 -3.77 -16.54
CA VAL A 288 29.91 -2.64 -15.88
C VAL A 288 30.57 -1.30 -16.21
N SER A 289 31.52 -1.28 -17.15
CA SER A 289 32.28 -0.10 -17.58
C SER A 289 31.44 1.09 -18.06
N THR A 290 30.20 0.83 -18.51
CA THR A 290 29.25 1.86 -18.94
C THR A 290 28.52 2.56 -17.79
N LEU A 291 28.54 1.98 -16.57
CA LEU A 291 27.81 2.50 -15.41
C LEU A 291 28.56 3.67 -14.76
N ALA A 292 27.87 4.76 -14.43
CA ALA A 292 28.44 5.90 -13.69
C ALA A 292 28.88 5.50 -12.27
N THR A 293 29.83 6.23 -11.69
CA THR A 293 30.22 6.07 -10.27
C THR A 293 28.97 6.21 -9.38
N GLY A 294 28.75 5.24 -8.49
CA GLY A 294 27.53 5.18 -7.69
C GLY A 294 27.20 3.79 -7.18
N THR A 295 26.06 3.68 -6.50
CA THR A 295 25.54 2.43 -5.93
C THR A 295 24.40 1.87 -6.78
N TYR A 296 24.43 0.57 -7.01
CA TYR A 296 23.49 -0.20 -7.81
C TYR A 296 23.09 -1.47 -7.09
N HIS A 297 22.03 -2.11 -7.57
CA HIS A 297 21.68 -3.48 -7.20
C HIS A 297 21.70 -4.37 -8.43
N VAL A 298 22.19 -5.60 -8.26
CA VAL A 298 22.18 -6.62 -9.30
C VAL A 298 21.17 -7.69 -8.90
N ALA A 299 20.15 -7.87 -9.74
CA ALA A 299 19.20 -8.98 -9.66
C ALA A 299 19.64 -10.07 -10.63
N MET A 300 19.91 -11.27 -10.11
CA MET A 300 20.44 -12.41 -10.85
C MET A 300 19.42 -13.54 -10.82
N ARG A 301 19.02 -14.04 -11.99
CA ARG A 301 18.10 -15.18 -12.12
C ARG A 301 18.89 -16.44 -12.43
N ARG A 302 18.71 -17.48 -11.63
CA ARG A 302 19.28 -18.82 -11.86
C ARG A 302 18.45 -19.61 -12.87
N ALA A 303 19.01 -20.71 -13.38
CA ALA A 303 18.34 -21.57 -14.34
C ALA A 303 17.08 -22.26 -13.78
N ASP A 304 17.01 -22.47 -12.47
CA ASP A 304 15.85 -23.03 -11.74
C ASP A 304 14.76 -21.98 -11.44
N GLY A 305 14.98 -20.72 -11.83
CA GLY A 305 14.04 -19.60 -11.61
C GLY A 305 14.25 -18.87 -10.28
N GLU A 306 15.18 -19.32 -9.43
CA GLU A 306 15.53 -18.63 -8.19
C GLU A 306 16.16 -17.25 -8.47
N LEU A 307 15.78 -16.23 -7.69
CA LEU A 307 16.35 -14.89 -7.77
C LEU A 307 17.35 -14.65 -6.64
N ARG A 308 18.53 -14.16 -6.98
CA ARG A 308 19.56 -13.70 -6.06
C ARG A 308 19.85 -12.22 -6.25
N TYR A 309 20.20 -11.54 -5.18
CA TYR A 309 20.47 -10.11 -5.19
C TYR A 309 21.83 -9.82 -4.59
N ALA A 310 22.49 -8.81 -5.13
CA ALA A 310 23.76 -8.34 -4.61
C ALA A 310 23.89 -6.81 -4.79
N PRO A 311 24.39 -6.07 -3.78
CA PRO A 311 24.75 -4.68 -3.98
C PRO A 311 25.98 -4.57 -4.87
N LEU A 312 26.10 -3.48 -5.60
CA LEU A 312 27.25 -3.16 -6.44
C LEU A 312 27.62 -1.69 -6.28
N VAL A 313 28.89 -1.41 -5.99
CA VAL A 313 29.43 -0.05 -5.94
C VAL A 313 30.37 0.11 -7.13
N ILE A 314 30.15 1.13 -7.96
CA ILE A 314 31.07 1.50 -9.03
C ILE A 314 32.01 2.60 -8.53
N VAL A 315 33.31 2.32 -8.52
CA VAL A 315 34.38 3.29 -8.21
C VAL A 315 35.31 3.38 -9.41
N ARG A 316 35.34 4.55 -10.01
CA ARG A 316 36.24 4.95 -11.09
C ARG A 316 36.52 6.42 -10.96
#